data_AF-A0A957TRN3-F1
#
_entry.id   AF-A0A957TRN3-F1
#
_cell.length_a   1.000
_cell.length_b   1.000
_cell.length_c   1.000
_cell.angle_alpha   90.00
_cell.angle_beta   90.00
_cell.angle_gamma   90.00
#
_symmetry.space_group_name_H-M   'P 1'
#
loop_
_entity.id
_entity.type
_entity.pdbx_description
1 polymer ?
#
loop_
_entity_poly.entity_id
_entity_poly.type
_entity_poly.pdbx_seq_one_letter_code
_entity_poly.pdbx_strand_id
1 'polypeptide(L)'
;MMQHFANHHNKIQFFGYEVANLLLVAQQLWLTRGTGYGLNLETMAALALLLGSVLIWRFEPKARPHLLFYGGMALGVGGAFFTAAGYTWTGLSVIVSALETARGGLGVLNGWVAEQGRDRLPLPTAIAIHWQVARWALHGYCRLVAFIAGLAPGLGRSIDERPFITGTLIKAPLRLEFIGKKLLSGDWIGATVGFSWLFLGDLALAFSDAQLQAYAQRVDVGSPLPDMATEQV
;
A
#
# COMPACT_ATOMS: atom_id res chain seq x y z
N MET A 1 -20.63 10.45 -11.31
CA MET A 1 -20.85 8.98 -11.29
C MET A 1 -19.53 8.20 -11.16
N MET A 2 -18.49 8.49 -11.97
CA MET A 2 -17.20 7.78 -11.95
C MET A 2 -16.33 8.02 -10.70
N GLN A 3 -16.23 9.26 -10.21
CA GLN A 3 -15.58 9.58 -8.94
C GLN A 3 -16.30 8.94 -7.74
N HIS A 4 -17.59 8.62 -7.90
CA HIS A 4 -18.42 7.98 -6.89
C HIS A 4 -18.10 6.49 -6.77
N PHE A 5 -17.84 5.78 -7.88
CA PHE A 5 -17.54 4.34 -7.88
C PHE A 5 -16.15 4.02 -7.31
N ALA A 6 -15.13 4.80 -7.68
CA ALA A 6 -13.79 4.71 -7.09
C ALA A 6 -13.77 5.11 -5.61
N ASN A 7 -14.50 6.17 -5.23
CA ASN A 7 -14.68 6.53 -3.83
C ASN A 7 -15.49 5.46 -3.06
N HIS A 8 -16.45 4.79 -3.68
CA HIS A 8 -17.25 3.76 -3.02
C HIS A 8 -16.47 2.46 -2.84
N HIS A 9 -15.64 2.06 -3.81
CA HIS A 9 -14.77 0.89 -3.72
C HIS A 9 -13.61 1.08 -2.74
N ASN A 10 -12.94 2.23 -2.78
CA ASN A 10 -11.96 2.59 -1.75
C ASN A 10 -12.58 2.59 -0.36
N LYS A 11 -13.85 3.00 -0.21
CA LYS A 11 -14.57 2.94 1.06
C LYS A 11 -14.88 1.52 1.52
N ILE A 12 -15.26 0.60 0.62
CA ILE A 12 -15.55 -0.79 0.99
C ILE A 12 -14.27 -1.52 1.41
N GLN A 13 -13.18 -1.35 0.66
CA GLN A 13 -11.88 -1.90 1.05
C GLN A 13 -11.37 -1.29 2.34
N PHE A 14 -11.43 0.05 2.45
CA PHE A 14 -11.09 0.74 3.68
C PHE A 14 -11.91 0.20 4.84
N PHE A 15 -13.24 0.11 4.72
CA PHE A 15 -14.09 -0.42 5.78
C PHE A 15 -13.76 -1.88 6.13
N GLY A 16 -13.52 -2.74 5.13
CA GLY A 16 -13.14 -4.15 5.36
C GLY A 16 -11.80 -4.29 6.09
N TYR A 17 -10.78 -3.51 5.71
CA TYR A 17 -9.48 -3.52 6.38
C TYR A 17 -9.54 -2.85 7.76
N GLU A 18 -10.23 -1.72 7.89
CA GLU A 18 -10.32 -0.95 9.13
C GLU A 18 -11.11 -1.69 10.21
N VAL A 19 -12.28 -2.24 9.87
CA VAL A 19 -13.07 -3.02 10.84
C VAL A 19 -12.29 -4.26 11.27
N ALA A 20 -11.61 -4.94 10.35
CA ALA A 20 -10.80 -6.10 10.66
C ALA A 20 -9.59 -5.75 11.56
N ASN A 21 -8.90 -4.62 11.29
CA ASN A 21 -7.79 -4.14 12.11
C ASN A 21 -8.27 -3.71 13.51
N LEU A 22 -9.40 -3.00 13.62
CA LEU A 22 -10.00 -2.61 14.89
C LEU A 22 -10.42 -3.82 15.73
N LEU A 23 -11.03 -4.83 15.10
CA LEU A 23 -11.39 -6.07 15.77
C LEU A 23 -10.15 -6.82 16.27
N LEU A 24 -9.08 -6.88 15.48
CA LEU A 24 -7.82 -7.48 15.89
C LEU A 24 -7.21 -6.74 17.09
N VAL A 25 -7.17 -5.39 17.06
CA VAL A 25 -6.72 -4.58 18.20
C VAL A 25 -7.57 -4.82 19.43
N ALA A 26 -8.90 -4.76 19.31
CA ALA A 26 -9.82 -4.95 20.43
C ALA A 26 -9.67 -6.35 21.06
N GLN A 27 -9.54 -7.38 20.23
CA GLN A 27 -9.31 -8.74 20.69
C GLN A 27 -7.97 -8.88 21.42
N GLN A 28 -6.89 -8.37 20.83
CA GLN A 28 -5.56 -8.47 21.45
C GLN A 28 -5.48 -7.71 22.77
N LEU A 29 -6.10 -6.53 22.86
CA LEU A 29 -6.22 -5.77 24.11
C LEU A 29 -7.08 -6.52 25.15
N TRP A 30 -8.12 -7.22 24.72
CA TRP A 30 -8.94 -8.04 25.62
C TRP A 30 -8.18 -9.24 26.18
N LEU A 31 -7.41 -9.94 25.35
CA LEU A 31 -6.61 -11.11 25.74
C LEU A 31 -5.42 -10.72 26.65
N THR A 32 -4.87 -9.53 26.48
CA THR A 32 -3.70 -9.04 27.23
C THR A 32 -4.04 -8.18 28.45
N ARG A 33 -5.33 -7.88 28.68
CA ARG A 33 -5.81 -7.06 29.82
C ARG A 33 -5.35 -7.55 31.20
N GLY A 34 -4.97 -8.82 31.35
CA GLY A 34 -4.52 -9.41 32.60
C GLY A 34 -3.00 -9.50 32.79
N THR A 35 -2.18 -9.22 31.77
CA THR A 35 -0.75 -9.59 31.79
C THR A 35 0.21 -8.43 32.07
N GLY A 36 -0.24 -7.18 32.11
CA GLY A 36 0.59 -6.02 32.49
C GLY A 36 1.73 -5.67 31.52
N TYR A 37 1.90 -6.43 30.43
CA TYR A 37 2.88 -6.14 29.39
C TYR A 37 2.24 -5.26 28.29
N GLY A 38 3.05 -4.35 27.72
CA GLY A 38 2.61 -3.35 26.73
C GLY A 38 2.05 -3.93 25.43
N LEU A 39 1.79 -3.05 24.45
CA LEU A 39 1.24 -3.42 23.14
C LEU A 39 2.04 -4.57 22.50
N ASN A 40 1.39 -5.69 22.22
CA ASN A 40 2.03 -6.80 21.53
C ASN A 40 2.26 -6.48 20.04
N LEU A 41 3.18 -7.21 19.39
CA LEU A 41 3.57 -6.94 18.00
C LEU A 41 2.40 -7.01 17.02
N GLU A 42 1.43 -7.90 17.24
CA GLU A 42 0.22 -7.97 16.41
C GLU A 42 -0.65 -6.71 16.57
N THR A 43 -0.77 -6.16 17.78
CA THR A 43 -1.49 -4.92 18.03
C THR A 43 -0.76 -3.73 17.40
N MET A 44 0.57 -3.67 17.52
CA MET A 44 1.37 -2.65 16.85
C MET A 44 1.24 -2.74 15.32
N ALA A 45 1.22 -3.96 14.76
CA ALA A 45 0.96 -4.20 13.36
C ALA A 45 -0.41 -3.66 12.95
N ALA A 46 -1.47 -4.05 13.66
CA ALA A 46 -2.83 -3.63 13.37
C ALA A 46 -3.02 -2.10 13.46
N LEU A 47 -2.40 -1.44 14.45
CA LEU A 47 -2.42 0.03 14.58
C LEU A 47 -1.67 0.73 13.45
N ALA A 48 -0.51 0.21 13.05
CA ALA A 48 0.25 0.75 11.92
C ALA A 48 -0.52 0.58 10.60
N LEU A 49 -1.21 -0.55 10.43
CA LEU A 49 -2.08 -0.81 9.28
C LEU A 49 -3.28 0.13 9.24
N LEU A 50 -3.93 0.35 10.39
CA LEU A 50 -5.03 1.32 10.56
C LEU A 50 -4.56 2.73 10.18
N LEU A 51 -3.42 3.17 10.71
CA LEU A 51 -2.86 4.48 10.39
C LEU A 51 -2.56 4.61 8.89
N GLY A 52 -1.93 3.60 8.29
CA GLY A 52 -1.62 3.59 6.87
C GLY A 52 -2.87 3.71 6.00
N SER A 53 -3.90 2.93 6.31
CA SER A 53 -5.20 2.99 5.65
C SER A 53 -5.86 4.37 5.80
N VAL A 54 -5.85 4.99 6.99
CA VAL A 54 -6.43 6.33 7.20
C VAL A 54 -5.71 7.39 6.37
N LEU A 55 -4.38 7.31 6.28
CA LEU A 55 -3.58 8.22 5.45
C LEU A 55 -3.91 8.05 3.97
N ILE A 56 -4.04 6.81 3.48
CA ILE A 56 -4.45 6.51 2.09
C ILE A 56 -5.89 6.99 1.83
N TRP A 57 -6.80 6.83 2.79
CA TRP A 57 -8.17 7.31 2.64
C TRP A 57 -8.26 8.84 2.56
N ARG A 58 -7.39 9.55 3.29
CA ARG A 58 -7.29 11.01 3.28
C ARG A 58 -6.43 11.56 2.13
N PHE A 59 -5.83 10.69 1.31
CA PHE A 59 -4.98 11.11 0.20
C PHE A 59 -5.80 11.84 -0.86
N GLU A 60 -5.29 13.02 -1.24
CA GLU A 60 -5.83 13.83 -2.32
C GLU A 60 -4.65 14.27 -3.20
N PRO A 61 -4.57 13.85 -4.48
CA PRO A 61 -3.39 14.09 -5.32
C PRO A 61 -2.97 15.57 -5.43
N LYS A 62 -3.92 16.50 -5.40
CA LYS A 62 -3.66 17.94 -5.58
C LYS A 62 -3.48 18.71 -4.28
N ALA A 63 -4.16 18.29 -3.20
CA ALA A 63 -4.16 18.99 -1.93
C ALA A 63 -3.22 18.37 -0.89
N ARG A 64 -3.09 17.04 -0.89
CA ARG A 64 -2.34 16.26 0.11
C ARG A 64 -1.56 15.10 -0.53
N PRO A 65 -0.68 15.37 -1.51
CA PRO A 65 -0.01 14.33 -2.30
C PRO A 65 0.90 13.42 -1.44
N HIS A 66 1.43 13.95 -0.33
CA HIS A 66 2.35 13.24 0.55
C HIS A 66 1.69 12.08 1.35
N LEU A 67 0.37 12.10 1.53
CA LEU A 67 -0.31 11.11 2.37
C LEU A 67 -0.26 9.70 1.80
N LEU A 68 -0.19 9.54 0.47
CA LEU A 68 -0.03 8.22 -0.15
C LEU A 68 1.34 7.61 0.19
N PHE A 69 2.39 8.42 0.19
CA PHE A 69 3.73 8.00 0.60
C PHE A 69 3.75 7.56 2.07
N TYR A 70 3.28 8.40 2.98
CA TYR A 70 3.28 8.08 4.42
C TYR A 70 2.33 6.93 4.76
N GLY A 71 1.21 6.82 4.05
CA GLY A 71 0.31 5.68 4.14
C GLY A 71 1.02 4.37 3.80
N GLY A 72 1.72 4.33 2.66
CA GLY A 72 2.57 3.21 2.29
C GLY A 72 3.63 2.89 3.34
N MET A 73 4.36 3.88 3.85
CA MET A 73 5.38 3.65 4.90
C MET A 73 4.79 3.10 6.20
N ALA A 74 3.63 3.61 6.65
CA ALA A 74 2.94 3.11 7.83
C ALA A 74 2.48 1.66 7.66
N LEU A 75 1.93 1.30 6.48
CA LEU A 75 1.60 -0.10 6.16
C LEU A 75 2.87 -0.99 6.20
N GLY A 76 4.00 -0.49 5.71
CA GLY A 76 5.28 -1.21 5.71
C GLY A 76 5.79 -1.51 7.11
N VAL A 77 5.65 -0.54 8.03
CA VAL A 77 5.92 -0.74 9.46
C VAL A 77 4.99 -1.81 10.04
N GLY A 78 3.71 -1.80 9.68
CA GLY A 78 2.76 -2.85 10.07
C GLY A 78 3.19 -4.25 9.60
N GLY A 79 3.65 -4.35 8.34
CA GLY A 79 4.22 -5.59 7.80
C GLY A 79 5.48 -6.05 8.56
N ALA A 80 6.36 -5.13 8.96
CA ALA A 80 7.53 -5.45 9.77
C ALA A 80 7.15 -6.01 11.15
N PHE A 81 6.12 -5.45 11.80
CA PHE A 81 5.59 -5.98 13.05
C PHE A 81 4.98 -7.38 12.87
N PHE A 82 4.28 -7.66 11.77
CA PHE A 82 3.81 -9.03 11.49
C PHE A 82 4.94 -10.02 11.29
N THR A 83 5.99 -9.64 10.55
CA THR A 83 7.18 -10.48 10.40
C THR A 83 7.81 -10.78 11.76
N ALA A 84 7.96 -9.74 12.61
CA ALA A 84 8.50 -9.89 13.95
C ALA A 84 7.61 -10.73 14.88
N ALA A 85 6.29 -10.70 14.67
CA ALA A 85 5.32 -11.54 15.38
C ALA A 85 5.32 -13.01 14.91
N GLY A 86 6.16 -13.37 13.94
CA GLY A 86 6.27 -14.72 13.41
C GLY A 86 5.37 -15.03 12.23
N TYR A 87 4.71 -14.04 11.63
CA TYR A 87 3.97 -14.16 10.36
C TYR A 87 4.82 -13.64 9.21
N THR A 88 5.93 -14.34 8.95
CA THR A 88 6.99 -13.88 8.04
C THR A 88 6.50 -13.62 6.63
N TRP A 89 5.75 -14.55 6.05
CA TRP A 89 5.28 -14.44 4.67
C TRP A 89 4.19 -13.40 4.54
N THR A 90 3.24 -13.37 5.48
CA THR A 90 2.22 -12.32 5.53
C THR A 90 2.88 -10.93 5.70
N GLY A 91 3.80 -10.77 6.64
CA GLY A 91 4.50 -9.52 6.90
C GLY A 91 5.34 -9.04 5.71
N LEU A 92 6.10 -9.92 5.08
CA LEU A 92 6.85 -9.60 3.85
C LEU A 92 5.94 -9.19 2.70
N SER A 93 4.79 -9.86 2.51
CA SER A 93 3.81 -9.50 1.48
C SER A 93 3.27 -8.09 1.67
N VAL A 94 3.02 -7.71 2.94
CA VAL A 94 2.55 -6.38 3.32
C VAL A 94 3.65 -5.35 3.07
N ILE A 95 4.90 -5.64 3.46
CA ILE A 95 6.05 -4.75 3.22
C ILE A 95 6.21 -4.46 1.72
N VAL A 96 6.22 -5.48 0.86
CA VAL A 96 6.38 -5.29 -0.58
C VAL A 96 5.23 -4.46 -1.16
N SER A 97 3.99 -4.79 -0.80
CA SER A 97 2.81 -4.00 -1.20
C SER A 97 2.88 -2.53 -0.75
N ALA A 98 3.34 -2.32 0.48
CA ALA A 98 3.45 -1.03 1.11
C ALA A 98 4.54 -0.16 0.45
N LEU A 99 5.68 -0.75 0.11
CA LEU A 99 6.76 -0.08 -0.62
C LEU A 99 6.34 0.33 -2.03
N GLU A 100 5.58 -0.52 -2.74
CA GLU A 100 4.99 -0.13 -4.04
C GLU A 100 3.99 1.02 -3.91
N THR A 101 3.16 1.00 -2.86
CA THR A 101 2.24 2.11 -2.57
C THR A 101 3.01 3.39 -2.28
N ALA A 102 4.07 3.32 -1.47
CA ALA A 102 4.92 4.45 -1.15
C ALA A 102 5.65 4.99 -2.40
N ARG A 103 6.12 4.10 -3.29
CA ARG A 103 6.73 4.42 -4.59
C ARG A 103 5.74 5.15 -5.50
N GLY A 104 4.48 4.70 -5.55
CA GLY A 104 3.40 5.42 -6.22
C GLY A 104 3.19 6.83 -5.65
N GLY A 105 3.22 6.97 -4.31
CA GLY A 105 3.16 8.26 -3.62
C GLY A 105 4.31 9.21 -4.00
N LEU A 106 5.55 8.69 -4.11
CA LEU A 106 6.69 9.46 -4.62
C LEU A 106 6.47 9.90 -6.08
N GLY A 107 5.90 9.05 -6.93
CA GLY A 107 5.52 9.40 -8.30
C GLY A 107 4.55 10.57 -8.37
N VAL A 108 3.50 10.56 -7.53
CA VAL A 108 2.54 11.66 -7.43
C VAL A 108 3.21 12.95 -6.95
N LEU A 109 4.09 12.86 -5.95
CA LEU A 109 4.87 14.01 -5.48
C LEU A 109 5.78 14.58 -6.59
N ASN A 110 6.44 13.72 -7.36
CA ASN A 110 7.25 14.15 -8.50
C ASN A 110 6.42 14.89 -9.55
N GLY A 111 5.24 14.35 -9.89
CA GLY A 111 4.32 14.99 -10.84
C GLY A 111 3.87 16.37 -10.36
N TRP A 112 3.48 16.48 -9.08
CA TRP A 112 3.06 17.75 -8.50
C TRP A 112 4.18 18.79 -8.47
N VAL A 113 5.41 18.39 -8.10
CA VAL A 113 6.60 19.26 -8.12
C VAL A 113 6.91 19.73 -9.54
N ALA A 114 6.80 18.85 -10.53
CA ALA A 114 7.02 19.17 -11.93
C ALA A 114 5.96 20.15 -12.49
N GLU A 115 4.69 19.98 -12.12
CA GLU A 115 3.59 20.90 -12.48
C GLU A 115 3.83 22.30 -11.92
N GLN A 116 4.14 22.42 -10.62
CA GLN A 116 4.42 23.72 -10.00
C GLN A 116 5.68 24.39 -10.59
N GLY A 117 6.69 23.59 -10.95
CA GLY A 117 7.89 24.08 -11.64
C GLY A 117 7.60 24.62 -13.04
N ARG A 118 6.68 24.00 -13.79
CA ARG A 118 6.22 24.50 -15.10
C ARG A 118 5.45 25.81 -14.97
N ASP A 119 4.63 25.93 -13.93
CA ASP A 119 3.84 27.13 -13.65
C ASP A 119 4.65 28.26 -12.98
N ARG A 120 5.96 28.05 -12.74
CA ARG A 120 6.88 28.97 -12.05
C ARG A 120 6.40 29.40 -10.65
N LEU A 121 5.56 28.58 -10.02
CA LEU A 121 5.06 28.83 -8.68
C LEU A 121 6.08 28.34 -7.64
N PRO A 122 6.31 29.10 -6.55
CA PRO A 122 7.18 28.65 -5.48
C PRO A 122 6.59 27.42 -4.80
N LEU A 123 7.41 26.37 -4.68
CA LEU A 123 7.06 25.15 -3.95
C LEU A 123 6.82 25.46 -2.46
N PRO A 124 5.68 25.07 -1.88
CA PRO A 124 5.47 25.17 -0.44
C PRO A 124 6.56 24.38 0.30
N THR A 125 7.18 25.00 1.32
CA THR A 125 8.30 24.41 2.07
C THR A 125 7.98 23.01 2.61
N ALA A 126 6.76 22.81 3.11
CA ALA A 126 6.32 21.50 3.61
C ALA A 126 6.35 20.43 2.51
N ILE A 127 5.87 20.73 1.31
CA ILE A 127 5.88 19.78 0.19
C ILE A 127 7.31 19.47 -0.27
N ALA A 128 8.18 20.49 -0.30
CA ALA A 128 9.59 20.28 -0.63
C ALA A 128 10.28 19.33 0.36
N ILE A 129 10.00 19.47 1.66
CA ILE A 129 10.51 18.55 2.70
C ILE A 129 9.97 17.14 2.48
N HIS A 130 8.65 16.98 2.33
CA HIS A 130 8.04 15.65 2.12
C HIS A 130 8.59 14.96 0.87
N TRP A 131 8.80 15.72 -0.20
CA TRP A 131 9.40 15.21 -1.43
C TRP A 131 10.84 14.73 -1.23
N GLN A 132 11.68 15.52 -0.55
CA GLN A 132 13.06 15.13 -0.23
C GLN A 132 13.10 13.87 0.64
N VAL A 133 12.27 13.82 1.69
CA VAL A 133 12.16 12.66 2.58
C VAL A 133 11.75 11.42 1.79
N ALA A 134 10.72 11.51 0.96
CA ALA A 134 10.23 10.39 0.16
C ALA A 134 11.30 9.90 -0.83
N ARG A 135 11.99 10.83 -1.50
CA ARG A 135 13.06 10.51 -2.45
C ARG A 135 14.23 9.81 -1.76
N TRP A 136 14.64 10.28 -0.58
CA TRP A 136 15.73 9.66 0.16
C TRP A 136 15.35 8.28 0.70
N ALA A 137 14.17 8.17 1.34
CA ALA A 137 13.69 6.94 1.96
C ALA A 137 13.49 5.80 0.94
N LEU A 138 13.04 6.10 -0.28
CA LEU A 138 12.80 5.09 -1.31
C LEU A 138 13.93 4.96 -2.34
N HIS A 139 15.02 5.73 -2.24
CA HIS A 139 16.07 5.73 -3.26
C HIS A 139 16.59 4.32 -3.58
N GLY A 140 16.96 3.56 -2.53
CA GLY A 140 17.47 2.20 -2.68
C GLY A 140 16.43 1.25 -3.28
N TYR A 141 15.18 1.36 -2.82
CA TYR A 141 14.07 0.54 -3.32
C TYR A 141 13.79 0.81 -4.80
N CYS A 142 13.69 2.08 -5.21
CA CYS A 142 13.48 2.46 -6.60
C CYS A 142 14.60 1.96 -7.52
N ARG A 143 15.86 1.99 -7.06
CA ARG A 143 16.99 1.44 -7.83
C ARG A 143 16.90 -0.07 -7.97
N LEU A 144 16.51 -0.77 -6.91
CA LEU A 144 16.32 -2.21 -6.93
C LEU A 144 15.20 -2.60 -7.90
N VAL A 145 14.05 -1.92 -7.84
CA VAL A 145 12.93 -2.14 -8.77
C VAL A 145 13.37 -1.89 -10.21
N ALA A 146 14.06 -0.79 -10.49
CA ALA A 146 14.56 -0.48 -11.83
C ALA A 146 15.55 -1.55 -12.35
N PHE A 147 16.42 -2.05 -11.47
CA PHE A 147 17.33 -3.14 -11.80
C PHE A 147 16.59 -4.43 -12.12
N ILE A 148 15.63 -4.84 -11.29
CA ILE A 148 14.82 -6.06 -11.51
C ILE A 148 13.98 -5.93 -12.79
N ALA A 149 13.39 -4.76 -13.03
CA ALA A 149 12.64 -4.49 -14.25
C ALA A 149 13.51 -4.61 -15.51
N GLY A 150 14.79 -4.19 -15.43
CA GLY A 150 15.77 -4.38 -16.49
C GLY A 150 16.15 -5.85 -16.72
N LEU A 151 16.16 -6.68 -15.68
CA LEU A 151 16.46 -8.11 -15.77
C LEU A 151 15.28 -8.94 -16.31
N ALA A 152 14.04 -8.52 -16.06
CA ALA A 152 12.84 -9.25 -16.47
C ALA A 152 11.77 -8.33 -17.08
N PRO A 153 11.96 -7.81 -18.30
CA PRO A 153 11.04 -6.87 -18.93
C PRO A 153 9.61 -7.41 -19.10
N GLY A 154 9.48 -8.72 -19.34
CA GLY A 154 8.18 -9.40 -19.47
C GLY A 154 7.38 -9.47 -18.17
N LEU A 155 8.07 -9.53 -17.03
CA LEU A 155 7.42 -9.51 -15.71
C LEU A 155 6.89 -8.11 -15.39
N GLY A 156 7.66 -7.08 -15.75
CA GLY A 156 7.25 -5.67 -15.66
C GLY A 156 5.99 -5.39 -16.48
N ARG A 157 5.96 -5.82 -17.75
CA ARG A 157 4.76 -5.70 -18.60
C ARG A 157 3.54 -6.40 -18.01
N SER A 158 3.69 -7.61 -17.45
CA SER A 158 2.56 -8.33 -16.88
C SER A 158 2.02 -7.67 -15.61
N ILE A 159 2.90 -7.06 -14.79
CA ILE A 159 2.51 -6.27 -13.61
C ILE A 159 1.80 -4.98 -14.05
N ASP A 160 2.32 -4.29 -15.06
CA ASP A 160 1.74 -3.05 -15.58
C ASP A 160 0.39 -3.28 -16.28
N GLU A 161 0.24 -4.41 -16.97
CA GLU A 161 -1.00 -4.79 -17.65
C GLU A 161 -2.08 -5.24 -16.66
N ARG A 162 -1.75 -5.99 -15.61
CA ARG A 162 -2.74 -6.53 -14.64
C ARG A 162 -2.30 -6.39 -13.19
N PRO A 163 -2.17 -5.16 -12.67
CA PRO A 163 -1.55 -4.91 -11.37
C PRO A 163 -2.38 -5.46 -10.20
N PHE A 164 -3.72 -5.49 -10.30
CA PHE A 164 -4.57 -5.93 -9.19
C PHE A 164 -4.72 -7.44 -9.13
N ILE A 165 -4.86 -8.12 -10.27
CA ILE A 165 -4.80 -9.59 -10.32
C ILE A 165 -3.43 -10.09 -9.87
N THR A 166 -2.35 -9.54 -10.43
CA THR A 166 -0.99 -9.99 -10.12
C THR A 166 -0.66 -9.73 -8.65
N GLY A 167 -1.00 -8.54 -8.14
CA GLY A 167 -0.84 -8.22 -6.72
C GLY A 167 -1.65 -9.12 -5.79
N THR A 168 -2.86 -9.51 -6.19
CA THR A 168 -3.71 -10.44 -5.42
C THR A 168 -3.17 -11.86 -5.44
N LEU A 169 -2.75 -12.37 -6.59
CA LEU A 169 -2.20 -13.73 -6.72
C LEU A 169 -0.90 -13.92 -5.93
N ILE A 170 -0.11 -12.85 -5.79
CA ILE A 170 1.11 -12.88 -4.96
C ILE A 170 0.76 -12.81 -3.47
N LYS A 171 -0.19 -11.96 -3.06
CA LYS A 171 -0.51 -11.72 -1.64
C LYS A 171 -1.42 -12.78 -1.03
N ALA A 172 -2.39 -13.29 -1.79
CA ALA A 172 -3.40 -14.21 -1.29
C ALA A 172 -2.79 -15.48 -0.65
N PRO A 173 -1.82 -16.18 -1.27
CA PRO A 173 -1.17 -17.33 -0.64
C PRO A 173 -0.40 -16.96 0.63
N LEU A 174 0.21 -15.76 0.65
CA LEU A 174 1.00 -15.28 1.78
C LEU A 174 0.13 -14.92 2.99
N ARG A 175 -1.17 -14.65 2.78
CA ARG A 175 -2.17 -14.45 3.84
C ARG A 175 -2.72 -15.73 4.45
N LEU A 176 -2.62 -16.85 3.73
CA LEU A 176 -2.99 -18.16 4.27
C LEU A 176 -2.08 -18.58 5.44
N GLU A 177 -0.86 -18.07 5.51
CA GLU A 177 0.03 -18.28 6.67
C GLU A 177 -0.62 -17.75 7.96
N PHE A 178 -1.08 -16.49 7.94
CA PHE A 178 -1.74 -15.87 9.08
C PHE A 178 -3.02 -16.63 9.47
N ILE A 179 -3.89 -16.89 8.49
CA ILE A 179 -5.15 -17.61 8.72
C ILE A 179 -4.87 -19.00 9.31
N GLY A 180 -3.94 -19.76 8.73
CA GLY A 180 -3.59 -21.10 9.17
C GLY A 180 -3.04 -21.10 10.59
N LYS A 181 -2.10 -20.20 10.91
CA LYS A 181 -1.54 -20.09 12.27
C LYS A 181 -2.60 -19.72 13.30
N LYS A 182 -3.52 -18.80 12.97
CA LYS A 182 -4.62 -18.42 13.86
C LYS A 182 -5.63 -19.55 14.07
N LEU A 183 -5.97 -20.30 13.01
CA LEU A 183 -6.82 -21.49 13.13
C LEU A 183 -6.15 -22.56 14.02
N LEU A 184 -4.85 -22.81 13.82
CA LEU A 184 -4.08 -23.78 14.62
C LEU A 184 -3.96 -23.37 16.09
N SER A 185 -3.92 -22.07 16.39
CA SER A 185 -3.92 -21.56 17.77
C SER A 185 -5.32 -21.44 18.39
N GLY A 186 -6.39 -21.86 17.69
CA GLY A 186 -7.78 -21.73 18.14
C GLY A 186 -8.30 -20.28 18.15
N ASP A 187 -7.60 -19.36 17.49
CA ASP A 187 -7.95 -17.94 17.40
C ASP A 187 -8.91 -17.71 16.21
N TRP A 188 -10.19 -18.00 16.42
CA TRP A 188 -11.23 -17.87 15.39
C TRP A 188 -11.47 -16.43 14.93
N ILE A 189 -11.27 -15.44 15.82
CA ILE A 189 -11.44 -14.02 15.47
C ILE A 189 -10.28 -13.58 14.58
N GLY A 190 -9.04 -13.91 14.95
CA GLY A 190 -7.85 -13.68 14.12
C GLY A 190 -7.96 -14.36 12.76
N ALA A 191 -8.41 -15.61 12.70
CA ALA A 191 -8.66 -16.30 11.44
C ALA A 191 -9.72 -15.58 10.58
N THR A 192 -10.81 -15.11 11.20
CA THR A 192 -11.88 -14.36 10.52
C THR A 192 -11.38 -13.02 9.98
N VAL A 193 -10.53 -12.32 10.73
CA VAL A 193 -9.83 -11.10 10.29
C VAL A 193 -8.97 -11.39 9.06
N GLY A 194 -8.18 -12.48 9.09
CA GLY A 194 -7.38 -12.91 7.96
C GLY A 194 -8.22 -13.24 6.72
N PHE A 195 -9.36 -13.92 6.90
CA PHE A 195 -10.31 -14.18 5.81
C PHE A 195 -10.93 -12.90 5.26
N SER A 196 -11.27 -11.93 6.10
CA SER A 196 -11.78 -10.62 5.66
C SER A 196 -10.76 -9.92 4.75
N TRP A 197 -9.50 -9.87 5.16
CA TRP A 197 -8.42 -9.32 4.34
C TRP A 197 -8.32 -10.04 2.99
N LEU A 198 -8.33 -11.37 2.98
CA LEU A 198 -8.24 -12.17 1.76
C LEU A 198 -9.43 -11.95 0.81
N PHE A 199 -10.67 -12.04 1.32
CA PHE A 199 -11.88 -12.05 0.50
C PHE A 199 -12.40 -10.64 0.18
N LEU A 200 -12.57 -9.80 1.20
CA LEU A 200 -13.10 -8.44 1.03
C LEU A 200 -12.03 -7.45 0.57
N GLY A 201 -10.76 -7.72 0.91
CA GLY A 201 -9.62 -6.92 0.48
C GLY A 201 -9.11 -7.34 -0.90
N ASP A 202 -8.39 -8.46 -0.98
CA ASP A 202 -7.62 -8.82 -2.17
C ASP A 202 -8.49 -9.43 -3.27
N LEU A 203 -9.38 -10.37 -2.96
CA LEU A 203 -10.20 -11.04 -3.98
C LEU A 203 -11.16 -10.05 -4.66
N ALA A 204 -11.75 -9.13 -3.88
CA ALA A 204 -12.59 -8.05 -4.41
C ALA A 204 -11.83 -7.15 -5.40
N LEU A 205 -10.52 -6.92 -5.21
CA LEU A 205 -9.67 -6.19 -6.17
C LEU A 205 -9.45 -6.98 -7.44
N ALA A 206 -9.13 -8.26 -7.33
CA ALA A 206 -8.91 -9.11 -8.50
C ALA A 206 -10.16 -9.20 -9.38
N PHE A 207 -11.36 -9.32 -8.80
CA PHE A 207 -12.61 -9.33 -9.57
C PHE A 207 -12.96 -7.97 -10.20
N SER A 208 -12.43 -6.88 -9.64
CA SER A 208 -12.64 -5.52 -10.16
C SER A 208 -11.56 -5.08 -11.16
N ASP A 209 -10.55 -5.92 -11.41
CA ASP A 209 -9.35 -5.59 -12.20
C ASP A 209 -9.69 -5.09 -13.61
N ALA A 210 -10.62 -5.73 -14.33
CA ALA A 210 -11.02 -5.29 -15.67
C ALA A 210 -11.68 -3.89 -15.68
N GLN A 211 -12.47 -3.57 -14.66
CA GLN A 211 -13.12 -2.26 -14.52
C GLN A 211 -12.12 -1.18 -14.06
N LEU A 212 -11.18 -1.55 -13.19
CA LEU A 212 -10.09 -0.69 -12.71
C LEU A 212 -9.04 -0.41 -13.81
N GLN A 213 -8.75 -1.40 -14.66
CA GLN A 213 -7.85 -1.27 -15.80
C GLN A 213 -8.46 -0.39 -16.89
N ALA A 214 -9.75 -0.59 -17.21
CA ALA A 214 -10.49 0.28 -18.12
C ALA A 214 -10.57 1.74 -17.62
N TYR A 215 -10.49 1.95 -16.30
CA TYR A 215 -10.38 3.26 -15.68
C TYR A 215 -8.96 3.83 -15.77
N ALA A 216 -7.92 3.05 -15.44
CA ALA A 216 -6.52 3.48 -15.50
C ALA A 216 -6.10 3.90 -16.91
N GLN A 217 -6.54 3.19 -17.95
CA GLN A 217 -6.29 3.54 -19.35
C GLN A 217 -7.04 4.80 -19.82
N ARG A 218 -8.12 5.20 -19.14
CA ARG A 218 -8.84 6.47 -19.43
C ARG A 218 -8.25 7.66 -18.71
N VAL A 219 -7.51 7.42 -17.64
CA VAL A 219 -6.75 8.43 -16.88
C VAL A 219 -5.30 8.50 -17.38
N ASP A 220 -5.01 7.94 -18.55
CA ASP A 220 -3.73 8.13 -19.25
C ASP A 220 -3.53 9.63 -19.50
N VAL A 221 -2.84 10.26 -18.55
CA VAL A 221 -2.23 11.57 -18.69
C VAL A 221 -1.18 11.34 -19.77
N GLY A 222 -1.53 11.75 -20.99
CA GLY A 222 -0.65 11.65 -22.13
C GLY A 222 0.76 12.07 -21.75
N SER A 223 1.68 11.11 -21.91
CA SER A 223 3.03 11.23 -22.44
C SER A 223 3.91 10.15 -21.81
N PRO A 224 4.75 9.46 -22.61
CA PRO A 224 5.89 8.77 -22.03
C PRO A 224 6.69 9.77 -21.19
N LEU A 225 7.27 9.30 -20.07
CA LEU A 225 8.32 10.02 -19.37
C LEU A 225 9.31 10.55 -20.43
N PRO A 226 9.68 11.84 -20.43
CA PRO A 226 10.70 12.31 -21.34
C PRO A 226 11.94 11.44 -21.12
N ASP A 227 12.44 10.85 -22.21
CA ASP A 227 13.72 10.17 -22.23
C ASP A 227 14.75 11.12 -21.62
N MET A 228 15.18 10.82 -20.39
CA MET A 228 16.38 11.41 -19.80
C MET A 228 17.61 10.67 -20.36
N ALA A 229 17.61 10.40 -21.66
CA ALA A 229 18.73 9.87 -22.40
C ALA A 229 19.14 10.91 -23.45
N THR A 230 20.17 11.69 -23.08
CA THR A 230 21.13 12.29 -24.01
C THR A 230 20.59 13.30 -25.04
N GLU A 231 20.38 14.55 -24.59
CA GLU A 231 20.95 15.66 -25.36
C GLU A 231 22.38 15.90 -24.86
N GLN A 232 23.27 15.90 -25.85
CA GLN A 232 24.73 15.94 -25.81
C GLN A 232 25.35 16.99 -24.86
N VAL A 233 26.30 16.54 -24.03
CA VAL A 233 27.66 17.13 -23.92
C VAL A 233 28.65 15.99 -23.79
#